data_AF-A0A7R9F3F6-F1
#
_entry.id   AF-A0A7R9F3F6-F1
#
_cell.length_a   1.000
_cell.length_b   1.000
_cell.length_c   1.000
_cell.angle_alpha   90.00
_cell.angle_beta   90.00
_cell.angle_gamma   90.00
#
_symmetry.space_group_name_H-M   'P 1'
#
loop_
_entity.id
_entity.type
_entity.pdbx_description
1 polymer ?
#
loop_
_entity_poly.entity_id
_entity_poly.type
_entity_poly.pdbx_seq_one_letter_code
_entity_poly.pdbx_strand_id
1 'polypeptide(L)'
;MHTLCLGWVWSHHSGGGHLGEFFTIHTPGDYVVSMATDPDNEYLFTGHTAGYVKTWLMKSYMVPEEHQSKVVMPKYRLQFPFLWKDRVEGRAKRAVREQPLPILLSSYRAHLEAVTHIEYLAESRIVISSSSDHTVRLWTVGGRYVGTLGTFHPWMNLQNDMEPQGPFRIPPDIKRVASSTTLKVNKQG
;
A
#
# COMPACT_ATOMS: atom_id res chain seq x y z
N MET A 1 14.76 -14.88 -18.09
CA MET A 1 15.26 -14.00 -17.01
C MET A 1 14.06 -13.25 -16.43
N HIS A 2 13.52 -13.72 -15.31
CA HIS A 2 12.49 -12.97 -14.58
C HIS A 2 13.19 -11.87 -13.80
N THR A 3 12.98 -10.60 -14.17
CA THR A 3 13.43 -9.48 -13.36
C THR A 3 12.66 -9.52 -12.04
N LEU A 4 13.35 -9.86 -10.96
CA LEU A 4 12.81 -9.81 -9.60
C LEU A 4 13.05 -8.39 -9.09
N CYS A 5 11.98 -7.67 -8.72
CA CYS A 5 12.11 -6.42 -7.99
C CYS A 5 12.05 -6.74 -6.49
N LEU A 6 13.12 -6.40 -5.79
CA LEU A 6 13.32 -6.63 -4.36
C LEU A 6 13.30 -5.28 -3.63
N GLY A 7 12.65 -5.22 -2.48
CA GLY A 7 12.84 -4.15 -1.50
C GLY A 7 14.02 -4.52 -0.60
N TRP A 8 14.99 -3.62 -0.47
CA TRP A 8 16.21 -3.83 0.33
C TRP A 8 16.15 -3.03 1.62
N VAL A 9 16.56 -3.63 2.74
CA VAL A 9 16.67 -2.95 4.04
C VAL A 9 18.12 -2.92 4.51
N TRP A 10 18.57 -1.72 4.88
CA TRP A 10 19.95 -1.44 5.27
C TRP A 10 20.00 -0.78 6.66
N SER A 11 21.00 -1.14 7.45
CA SER A 11 21.33 -0.42 8.69
C SER A 11 22.29 0.73 8.40
N HIS A 12 22.06 1.90 9.00
CA HIS A 12 22.93 3.08 8.89
C HIS A 12 24.07 3.11 9.93
N HIS A 13 24.19 2.09 10.79
CA HIS A 13 25.27 2.03 11.79
C HIS A 13 26.64 1.88 11.08
N SER A 14 27.73 2.37 11.68
CA SER A 14 29.08 2.35 11.07
C SER A 14 29.67 0.95 10.80
N GLY A 15 29.03 -0.09 11.33
CA GLY A 15 29.28 -1.51 10.99
C GLY A 15 28.05 -2.22 10.42
N GLY A 16 27.06 -1.45 9.95
CA GLY A 16 25.80 -1.94 9.39
C GLY A 16 25.98 -2.49 7.97
N GLY A 17 25.16 -3.48 7.64
CA GLY A 17 25.14 -4.11 6.31
C GLY A 17 23.72 -4.39 5.85
N HIS A 18 23.60 -5.21 4.82
CA HIS A 18 22.32 -5.72 4.33
C HIS A 18 21.63 -6.54 5.42
N LEU A 19 20.42 -6.12 5.82
CA LEU A 19 19.64 -6.82 6.84
C LEU A 19 18.72 -7.87 6.22
N GLY A 20 18.16 -7.56 5.05
CA GLY A 20 17.44 -8.52 4.24
C GLY A 20 16.58 -7.87 3.16
N GLU A 21 15.86 -8.72 2.45
CA GLU A 21 15.10 -8.37 1.27
C GLU A 21 13.72 -9.03 1.27
N PHE A 22 12.79 -8.45 0.52
CA PHE A 22 11.49 -9.05 0.29
C PHE A 22 10.95 -8.68 -1.10
N PHE A 23 10.16 -9.58 -1.68
CA PHE A 23 9.48 -9.39 -2.96
C PHE A 23 8.32 -8.42 -2.81
N THR A 24 8.28 -7.45 -3.73
CA THR A 24 7.25 -6.39 -3.75
C THR A 24 6.29 -6.52 -4.92
N ILE A 25 6.68 -7.20 -5.99
CA ILE A 25 5.95 -7.25 -7.26
C ILE A 25 5.04 -8.48 -7.38
N HIS A 26 3.97 -8.34 -8.17
CA HIS A 26 3.04 -9.43 -8.47
C HIS A 26 2.60 -9.47 -9.94
N THR A 27 3.20 -8.62 -10.76
CA THR A 27 2.99 -8.53 -12.21
C THR A 27 4.38 -8.56 -12.87
N PRO A 28 4.62 -9.40 -13.89
CA PRO A 28 5.90 -9.42 -14.60
C PRO A 28 6.23 -8.05 -15.20
N GLY A 29 7.48 -7.61 -15.09
CA GLY A 29 7.94 -6.31 -15.60
C GLY A 29 7.51 -5.10 -14.76
N ASP A 30 6.93 -5.34 -13.59
CA ASP A 30 6.63 -4.30 -12.61
C ASP A 30 7.87 -3.99 -11.75
N TYR A 31 7.98 -2.75 -11.27
CA TYR A 31 9.07 -2.30 -10.39
C TYR A 31 8.53 -1.33 -9.36
N VAL A 32 9.13 -1.31 -8.17
CA VAL A 32 8.93 -0.23 -7.20
C VAL A 32 9.75 0.97 -7.63
N VAL A 33 9.09 2.12 -7.76
CA VAL A 33 9.70 3.38 -8.20
C VAL A 33 9.56 4.51 -7.17
N SER A 34 8.69 4.33 -6.18
CA SER A 34 8.51 5.28 -5.09
C SER A 34 8.19 4.54 -3.79
N MET A 35 8.64 5.08 -2.67
CA MET A 35 8.45 4.51 -1.34
C MET A 35 8.24 5.61 -0.31
N ALA A 36 7.39 5.38 0.68
CA ALA A 36 7.17 6.25 1.83
C ALA A 36 6.86 5.43 3.08
N THR A 37 7.04 6.02 4.25
CA THR A 37 6.75 5.39 5.55
C THR A 37 5.93 6.35 6.41
N ASP A 38 5.25 5.84 7.42
CA ASP A 38 4.64 6.65 8.47
C ASP A 38 5.68 7.00 9.56
N PRO A 39 5.41 8.01 10.43
CA PRO A 39 6.36 8.44 11.45
C PRO A 39 6.81 7.33 12.41
N ASP A 40 5.94 6.34 12.66
CA ASP A 40 6.21 5.22 13.56
C ASP A 40 6.88 4.02 12.86
N ASN A 41 7.11 4.09 11.54
CA ASN A 41 7.55 2.97 10.71
C ASN A 41 6.70 1.70 10.88
N GLU A 42 5.40 1.85 11.15
CA GLU A 42 4.45 0.74 11.17
C GLU A 42 4.14 0.28 9.74
N TYR A 43 4.08 1.20 8.79
CA TYR A 43 3.68 0.97 7.40
C TYR A 43 4.77 1.41 6.42
N LEU A 44 5.02 0.55 5.44
CA LEU A 44 5.74 0.94 4.22
C LEU A 44 4.78 0.98 3.05
N PHE A 45 4.72 2.12 2.38
CA PHE A 45 3.97 2.33 1.15
C PHE A 45 4.90 2.21 -0.04
N THR A 46 4.55 1.39 -1.03
CA THR A 46 5.33 1.24 -2.26
C THR A 46 4.49 1.57 -3.48
N GLY A 47 5.04 2.38 -4.38
CA GLY A 47 4.47 2.79 -5.65
C GLY A 47 5.15 2.12 -6.81
N HIS A 48 4.34 1.61 -7.73
CA HIS A 48 4.77 0.69 -8.76
C HIS A 48 4.68 1.28 -10.17
N THR A 49 5.52 0.82 -11.10
CA THR A 49 5.44 1.21 -12.52
C THR A 49 4.12 0.78 -13.16
N ALA A 50 3.56 -0.34 -12.71
CA ALA A 50 2.23 -0.77 -13.10
C ALA A 50 1.10 -0.06 -12.33
N GLY A 51 1.29 1.15 -11.79
CA GLY A 51 0.22 1.95 -11.17
C GLY A 51 -0.40 1.36 -9.91
N TYR A 52 0.25 0.36 -9.30
CA TYR A 52 -0.16 -0.21 -8.02
C TYR A 52 0.44 0.58 -6.86
N VAL A 53 -0.35 0.69 -5.81
CA VAL A 53 0.16 1.02 -4.47
C VAL A 53 -0.03 -0.19 -3.58
N LYS A 54 1.00 -0.49 -2.78
CA LYS A 54 0.96 -1.53 -1.77
C LYS A 54 1.32 -0.95 -0.42
N THR A 55 0.75 -1.57 0.61
CA THR A 55 1.02 -1.22 2.01
C THR A 55 1.51 -2.46 2.73
N TRP A 56 2.65 -2.36 3.38
CA TRP A 56 3.33 -3.45 4.08
C TRP A 56 3.43 -3.14 5.56
N LEU A 57 3.22 -4.15 6.42
CA LEU A 57 3.43 -4.04 7.86
C LEU A 57 4.91 -4.24 8.18
N MET A 58 5.56 -3.20 8.68
CA MET A 58 6.99 -3.19 9.00
C MET A 58 7.30 -3.42 10.47
N LYS A 59 6.29 -3.33 11.35
CA LYS A 59 6.40 -3.38 12.82
C LYS A 59 7.21 -4.53 13.43
N SER A 60 7.34 -5.65 12.71
CA SER A 60 8.09 -6.83 13.16
C SER A 60 9.15 -7.27 12.14
N TYR A 61 9.36 -6.49 11.08
CA TYR A 61 10.27 -6.85 10.01
C TYR A 61 11.68 -6.35 10.35
N MET A 62 12.65 -7.28 10.40
CA MET A 62 14.05 -6.99 10.73
C MET A 62 14.26 -6.34 12.12
N VAL A 63 13.35 -6.60 13.05
CA VAL A 63 13.46 -6.18 14.45
C VAL A 63 13.92 -7.38 15.29
N PRO A 64 14.93 -7.22 16.18
CA PRO A 64 15.36 -8.27 17.10
C PRO A 64 14.19 -8.84 17.92
N GLU A 65 14.17 -10.15 18.18
CA GLU A 65 13.03 -10.84 18.82
C GLU A 65 12.62 -10.22 20.17
N GLU A 66 13.60 -9.77 20.95
CA GLU A 66 13.42 -9.05 22.22
C GLU A 66 12.64 -7.72 22.09
N HIS A 67 12.69 -7.08 20.92
CA HIS A 67 12.02 -5.82 20.61
C HIS A 67 10.78 -6.01 19.72
N GLN A 68 10.43 -7.24 19.35
CA GLN A 68 9.28 -7.50 18.50
C GLN A 68 7.97 -7.29 19.28
N SER A 69 7.16 -6.34 18.82
CA SER A 69 5.80 -6.19 19.31
C SER A 69 4.86 -7.23 18.69
N LYS A 70 3.92 -7.74 19.48
CA LYS A 70 2.92 -8.71 19.01
C LYS A 70 1.99 -8.07 17.98
N VAL A 71 1.93 -8.65 16.78
CA VAL A 71 1.00 -8.24 15.72
C VAL A 71 -0.43 -8.65 16.06
N VAL A 72 -1.28 -7.67 16.37
CA VAL A 72 -2.71 -7.88 16.64
C VAL A 72 -3.49 -7.88 15.32
N MET A 73 -3.53 -9.03 14.65
CA MET A 73 -4.20 -9.19 13.35
C MET A 73 -5.68 -8.74 13.30
N PRO A 74 -6.52 -8.87 14.35
CA PRO A 74 -7.88 -8.34 14.33
C PRO A 74 -7.96 -6.85 14.03
N LYS A 75 -7.06 -6.02 14.58
CA LYS A 75 -6.98 -4.57 14.31
C LYS A 75 -6.77 -4.32 12.81
N TYR A 76 -5.77 -4.97 12.22
CA TYR A 76 -5.45 -4.81 10.81
C TYR A 76 -6.56 -5.34 9.90
N ARG A 77 -7.27 -6.41 10.28
CA ARG A 77 -8.41 -6.91 9.47
C ARG A 77 -9.57 -5.92 9.43
N LEU A 78 -9.77 -5.07 10.44
CA LEU A 78 -10.80 -4.02 10.41
C LEU A 78 -10.40 -2.89 9.46
N GLN A 79 -9.12 -2.52 9.47
CA GLN A 79 -8.61 -1.40 8.66
C GLN A 79 -8.34 -1.78 7.20
N PHE A 80 -7.91 -3.02 6.94
CA PHE A 80 -7.45 -3.49 5.64
C PHE A 80 -8.36 -4.59 5.07
N PRO A 81 -9.34 -4.25 4.21
CA PRO A 81 -10.23 -5.23 3.58
C PRO A 81 -9.50 -6.30 2.78
N PHE A 82 -8.32 -5.96 2.26
CA PHE A 82 -7.44 -6.90 1.56
C PHE A 82 -7.22 -8.18 2.38
N LEU A 83 -7.05 -8.09 3.70
CA LEU A 83 -6.79 -9.21 4.60
C LEU A 83 -7.99 -10.15 4.83
N TRP A 84 -9.20 -9.79 4.40
CA TRP A 84 -10.36 -10.67 4.56
C TRP A 84 -10.19 -11.97 3.77
N LYS A 85 -10.92 -13.01 4.18
CA LYS A 85 -10.90 -14.31 3.50
C LYS A 85 -11.38 -14.16 2.06
N ASP A 86 -10.64 -14.72 1.11
CA ASP A 86 -11.03 -14.74 -0.29
C ASP A 86 -11.65 -16.09 -0.65
N ARG A 87 -12.62 -16.09 -1.57
CA ARG A 87 -13.08 -17.32 -2.22
C ARG A 87 -12.03 -17.87 -3.19
N VAL A 88 -11.32 -16.97 -3.87
CA VAL A 88 -10.21 -17.26 -4.80
C VAL A 88 -9.10 -16.25 -4.55
N GLU A 89 -7.89 -16.72 -4.29
CA GLU A 89 -6.75 -15.85 -3.98
C GLU A 89 -6.33 -14.99 -5.18
N GLY A 90 -6.32 -13.66 -4.96
CA GLY A 90 -5.83 -12.69 -5.94
C GLY A 90 -4.33 -12.84 -6.22
N ARG A 91 -3.89 -12.33 -7.38
CA ARG A 91 -2.47 -12.39 -7.81
C ARG A 91 -1.51 -11.83 -6.75
N ALA A 92 -1.86 -10.69 -6.13
CA ALA A 92 -1.03 -10.06 -5.11
C ALA A 92 -0.81 -10.96 -3.87
N LYS A 93 -1.83 -11.69 -3.41
CA LYS A 93 -1.69 -12.63 -2.28
C LYS A 93 -0.88 -13.87 -2.66
N ARG A 94 -1.11 -14.41 -3.85
CA ARG A 94 -0.34 -15.56 -4.35
C ARG A 94 1.14 -15.23 -4.48
N ALA A 95 1.48 -14.00 -4.88
CA ALA A 95 2.86 -13.55 -5.04
C ALA A 95 3.64 -13.48 -3.71
N VAL A 96 2.95 -13.33 -2.57
CA VAL A 96 3.59 -13.22 -1.24
C VAL A 96 3.35 -14.44 -0.36
N ARG A 97 2.85 -15.55 -0.92
CA ARG A 97 2.46 -16.74 -0.13
C ARG A 97 3.64 -17.32 0.65
N GLU A 98 4.81 -17.36 0.02
CA GLU A 98 6.05 -17.89 0.61
C GLU A 98 6.86 -16.79 1.33
N GLN A 99 6.26 -15.61 1.56
CA GLN A 99 6.89 -14.47 2.20
C GLN A 99 6.07 -14.03 3.43
N PRO A 100 6.33 -14.61 4.61
CA PRO A 100 5.55 -14.33 5.81
C PRO A 100 5.74 -12.91 6.34
N LEU A 101 6.91 -12.32 6.13
CA LEU A 101 7.23 -10.94 6.52
C LEU A 101 7.97 -10.21 5.37
N PRO A 102 7.78 -8.88 5.22
CA PRO A 102 6.75 -8.08 5.89
C PRO A 102 5.36 -8.48 5.38
N ILE A 103 4.33 -8.34 6.23
CA ILE A 103 2.96 -8.74 5.86
C ILE A 103 2.39 -7.74 4.86
N LEU A 104 1.93 -8.23 3.70
CA LEU A 104 1.19 -7.41 2.74
C LEU A 104 -0.20 -7.07 3.28
N LEU A 105 -0.40 -5.82 3.71
CA LEU A 105 -1.66 -5.35 4.26
C LEU A 105 -2.64 -4.89 3.19
N SER A 106 -2.17 -4.28 2.10
CA SER A 106 -3.02 -3.84 0.99
C SER A 106 -2.30 -3.88 -0.35
N SER A 107 -3.08 -4.07 -1.43
CA SER A 107 -2.58 -4.01 -2.81
C SER A 107 -3.72 -3.61 -3.74
N TYR A 108 -3.66 -2.40 -4.28
CA TYR A 108 -4.71 -1.81 -5.10
C TYR A 108 -4.13 -1.03 -6.29
N ARG A 109 -4.85 -1.02 -7.42
CA ARG A 109 -4.51 -0.20 -8.57
C ARG A 109 -4.92 1.24 -8.26
N ALA A 110 -3.93 2.10 -8.03
CA ALA A 110 -4.13 3.50 -7.70
C ALA A 110 -4.22 4.38 -8.97
N HIS A 111 -3.36 4.10 -9.94
CA HIS A 111 -3.15 4.90 -11.14
C HIS A 111 -3.18 4.05 -12.41
N LEU A 112 -3.41 4.68 -13.56
CA LEU A 112 -3.34 4.00 -14.85
C LEU A 112 -1.90 3.78 -15.31
N GLU A 113 -0.98 4.64 -14.88
CA GLU A 113 0.45 4.57 -15.19
C GLU A 113 1.31 4.53 -13.92
N ALA A 114 2.63 4.65 -14.08
CA ALA A 114 3.60 4.57 -12.99
C ALA A 114 3.30 5.55 -11.86
N VAL A 115 3.41 5.09 -10.60
CA VAL A 115 3.27 5.94 -9.41
C VAL A 115 4.61 6.63 -9.15
N THR A 116 4.77 7.85 -9.67
CA THR A 116 6.03 8.60 -9.66
C THR A 116 6.43 9.07 -8.26
N HIS A 117 5.46 9.30 -7.38
CA HIS A 117 5.71 9.70 -6.00
C HIS A 117 4.61 9.21 -5.07
N ILE A 118 4.98 8.94 -3.82
CA ILE A 118 4.07 8.62 -2.73
C ILE A 118 4.51 9.39 -1.49
N GLU A 119 3.55 9.94 -0.77
CA GLU A 119 3.75 10.61 0.51
C GLU A 119 2.65 10.21 1.50
N TYR A 120 3.01 10.09 2.78
CA TYR A 120 2.05 9.86 3.86
C TYR A 120 1.83 11.15 4.66
N LEU A 121 0.58 11.60 4.73
CA LEU A 121 0.20 12.75 5.53
C LEU A 121 -0.31 12.27 6.89
N ALA A 122 0.52 12.43 7.91
CA ALA A 122 0.25 11.95 9.27
C ALA A 122 -0.99 12.59 9.89
N GLU A 123 -1.19 13.89 9.69
CA GLU A 123 -2.28 14.66 10.29
C GLU A 123 -3.66 14.10 9.93
N SER A 124 -3.89 13.63 8.71
CA SER A 124 -5.20 13.07 8.31
C SER A 124 -5.14 11.58 8.00
N ARG A 125 -4.02 10.91 8.29
CA ARG A 125 -3.77 9.48 8.03
C ARG A 125 -4.13 9.07 6.59
N ILE A 126 -3.65 9.84 5.61
CA ILE A 126 -3.86 9.55 4.19
C ILE A 126 -2.55 9.33 3.46
N VAL A 127 -2.63 8.61 2.34
CA VAL A 127 -1.56 8.42 1.39
C VAL A 127 -1.87 9.26 0.16
N ILE A 128 -0.94 10.11 -0.25
CA ILE A 128 -1.00 10.89 -1.49
C ILE A 128 -0.10 10.19 -2.51
N SER A 129 -0.59 10.03 -3.73
CA SER A 129 0.18 9.45 -4.82
C SER A 129 0.08 10.32 -6.08
N SER A 130 1.22 10.59 -6.72
CA SER A 130 1.29 11.21 -8.05
C SER A 130 1.68 10.18 -9.09
N SER A 131 1.27 10.39 -10.34
CA SER A 131 1.55 9.46 -11.43
C SER A 131 1.84 10.16 -12.75
N SER A 132 2.50 9.42 -13.64
CA SER A 132 2.61 9.75 -15.06
C SER A 132 1.25 9.85 -15.76
N ASP A 133 0.17 9.32 -15.18
CA ASP A 133 -1.21 9.47 -15.70
C ASP A 133 -1.79 10.90 -15.53
N HIS A 134 -0.95 11.86 -15.14
CA HIS A 134 -1.28 13.26 -14.92
C HIS A 134 -2.29 13.51 -13.79
N THR A 135 -2.43 12.57 -12.85
CA THR A 135 -3.29 12.74 -11.68
C THR A 135 -2.52 12.65 -10.37
N VAL A 136 -3.05 13.32 -9.35
CA VAL A 136 -2.64 13.16 -7.96
C VAL A 136 -3.87 12.71 -7.17
N ARG A 137 -3.74 11.58 -6.47
CA ARG A 137 -4.84 10.91 -5.80
C ARG A 137 -4.56 10.72 -4.31
N LEU A 138 -5.63 10.78 -3.55
CA LEU A 138 -5.64 10.62 -2.10
C LEU A 138 -6.30 9.29 -1.78
N TRP A 139 -5.69 8.56 -0.85
CA TRP A 139 -6.11 7.25 -0.40
C TRP A 139 -6.07 7.17 1.10
N THR A 140 -6.92 6.32 1.68
CA THR A 140 -6.73 5.93 3.08
C THR A 140 -5.57 4.95 3.19
N VAL A 141 -5.04 4.71 4.40
CA VAL A 141 -3.97 3.72 4.63
C VAL A 141 -4.38 2.34 4.12
N GLY A 142 -5.66 1.98 4.25
CA GLY A 142 -6.25 0.75 3.72
C GLY A 142 -6.29 0.64 2.19
N GLY A 143 -6.08 1.76 1.48
CA GLY A 143 -6.10 1.85 0.02
C GLY A 143 -7.44 2.24 -0.59
N ARG A 144 -8.35 2.80 0.21
CA ARG A 144 -9.65 3.27 -0.28
C ARG A 144 -9.50 4.67 -0.86
N TYR A 145 -10.15 4.94 -2.00
CA TYR A 145 -10.04 6.21 -2.69
C TYR A 145 -10.79 7.33 -1.96
N VAL A 146 -10.09 8.42 -1.67
CA VAL A 146 -10.63 9.62 -1.01
C VAL A 146 -10.98 10.69 -2.05
N GLY A 147 -10.10 10.94 -3.01
CA GLY A 147 -10.29 12.01 -3.99
C GLY A 147 -9.12 12.17 -4.95
N THR A 148 -9.32 13.01 -5.97
CA THR A 148 -8.28 13.40 -6.94
C THR A 148 -8.14 14.93 -6.89
N LEU A 149 -6.91 15.41 -6.75
CA LEU A 149 -6.60 16.85 -6.78
C LEU A 149 -7.02 17.47 -8.12
N GLY A 150 -7.56 18.69 -8.06
CA GLY A 150 -7.97 19.44 -9.24
C GLY A 150 -9.27 18.97 -9.90
N THR A 151 -10.08 18.15 -9.23
CA THR A 151 -11.40 17.75 -9.75
C THR A 151 -12.53 18.64 -9.25
N PHE A 152 -13.64 18.69 -9.99
CA PHE A 152 -14.87 19.39 -9.62
C PHE A 152 -15.69 18.66 -8.55
N HIS A 153 -15.25 17.48 -8.10
CA HIS A 153 -15.97 16.73 -7.08
C HIS A 153 -15.77 17.39 -5.71
N PRO A 154 -16.83 17.49 -4.89
CA PRO A 154 -16.68 17.98 -3.52
C PRO A 154 -15.63 17.17 -2.77
N TRP A 155 -14.77 17.89 -2.05
CA TRP A 155 -13.80 17.28 -1.15
C TRP A 155 -14.51 16.57 -0.01
N MET A 156 -14.00 15.40 0.38
CA MET A 156 -14.40 14.80 1.63
C MET A 156 -13.80 15.61 2.78
N ASN A 157 -14.58 15.82 3.84
CA ASN A 157 -14.08 16.50 5.03
C ASN A 157 -13.03 15.63 5.70
N LEU A 158 -11.76 16.00 5.54
CA LEU A 158 -10.65 15.42 6.27
C LEU A 158 -10.63 16.01 7.67
N GLN A 159 -10.60 15.15 8.69
CA GLN A 159 -10.44 15.55 10.08
C GLN A 159 -9.03 15.19 10.53
N ASN A 160 -8.45 16.02 11.39
CA ASN A 160 -7.14 15.73 11.96
C ASN A 160 -7.22 14.49 12.86
N ASP A 161 -6.12 13.75 12.88
CA ASP A 161 -5.84 12.52 13.62
C ASP A 161 -6.78 11.33 13.34
N MET A 162 -7.69 11.46 12.37
CA MET A 162 -8.65 10.42 12.01
C MET A 162 -8.53 10.00 10.55
N GLU A 163 -8.56 8.69 10.32
CA GLU A 163 -8.66 8.17 8.95
C GLU A 163 -10.02 8.58 8.37
N PRO A 164 -10.05 9.12 7.14
CA PRO A 164 -11.24 9.20 6.29
C PRO A 164 -12.32 8.15 6.56
N GLN A 165 -13.57 8.60 6.76
CA GLN A 165 -14.74 7.74 6.86
C GLN A 165 -15.81 8.18 5.87
N GLY A 166 -16.56 7.21 5.34
CA GLY A 166 -17.69 7.49 4.46
C GLY A 166 -17.80 6.54 3.29
N PRO A 167 -18.76 6.77 2.39
CA PRO A 167 -18.93 5.91 1.25
C PRO A 167 -17.78 6.13 0.24
N PHE A 168 -16.80 5.23 0.28
CA PHE A 168 -15.72 5.24 -0.69
C PHE A 168 -16.23 4.86 -2.08
N ARG A 169 -15.71 5.55 -3.10
CA ARG A 169 -15.97 5.28 -4.51
C ARG A 169 -14.70 4.73 -5.15
N ILE A 170 -14.83 4.15 -6.34
CA ILE A 170 -13.65 3.80 -7.16
C ILE A 170 -13.50 4.87 -8.24
N PRO A 171 -12.29 5.37 -8.54
CA PRO A 171 -12.06 6.22 -9.69
C PRO A 171 -12.63 5.56 -10.97
N PRO A 172 -13.44 6.26 -11.78
CA PRO A 172 -14.17 5.65 -12.90
C PRO A 172 -13.27 4.94 -13.93
N ASP A 173 -12.09 5.50 -14.14
CA ASP A 173 -11.02 4.97 -14.99
C ASP A 173 -10.40 3.69 -14.41
N ILE A 174 -10.09 3.69 -13.10
CA ILE A 174 -9.58 2.51 -12.40
C ILE A 174 -10.61 1.38 -12.38
N LYS A 175 -11.90 1.70 -12.25
CA LYS A 175 -12.98 0.70 -12.25
C LYS A 175 -12.94 -0.20 -13.49
N ARG A 176 -12.47 0.31 -14.64
CA ARG A 176 -12.36 -0.45 -15.89
C ARG A 176 -11.19 -1.43 -15.92
N VAL A 177 -10.15 -1.17 -15.14
CA VAL A 177 -8.91 -1.97 -15.10
C VAL A 177 -8.65 -2.61 -13.72
N ALA A 178 -9.60 -2.49 -12.80
CA ALA A 178 -9.44 -2.87 -11.41
C ALA A 178 -9.27 -4.38 -11.27
N SER A 179 -8.21 -4.79 -10.59
CA SER A 179 -8.05 -6.18 -10.15
C SER A 179 -9.12 -6.57 -9.12
N SER A 180 -9.32 -7.88 -8.91
CA SER A 180 -10.21 -8.37 -7.85
C SER A 180 -9.84 -7.82 -6.47
N THR A 181 -8.55 -7.61 -6.19
CA THR A 181 -8.07 -7.02 -4.93
C THR A 181 -8.38 -5.52 -4.86
N THR A 182 -8.23 -4.78 -5.96
CA THR A 182 -8.57 -3.35 -6.04
C THR A 182 -10.06 -3.11 -5.80
N LEU A 183 -10.92 -3.94 -6.42
CA LEU A 183 -12.35 -3.89 -6.20
C LEU A 183 -12.69 -4.22 -4.74
N LYS A 184 -12.04 -5.22 -4.14
CA LYS A 184 -12.27 -5.62 -2.76
C LYS A 184 -11.91 -4.52 -1.76
N VAL A 185 -10.78 -3.85 -1.94
CA VAL A 185 -10.35 -2.75 -1.06
C VAL A 185 -11.39 -1.64 -1.03
N ASN A 186 -12.00 -1.33 -2.17
CA ASN A 186 -12.98 -0.25 -2.31
C ASN A 186 -14.45 -0.69 -2.13
N LYS A 187 -14.75 -1.98 -1.99
CA LYS A 187 -16.12 -2.43 -1.68
C LYS A 187 -16.44 -2.09 -0.23
N GLN A 188 -17.60 -1.49 -0.03
CA GLN A 188 -18.25 -1.49 1.27
C GLN A 188 -18.76 -2.93 1.51
N GLY A 189 -18.43 -3.48 2.67
CA GLY A 189 -18.94 -4.78 3.11
C GLY A 189 -20.44 -4.74 3.30
#